data_AF-M6YGE7-F1
#
_entry.id   AF-M6YGE7-F1
#
_cell.length_a   1.000
_cell.length_b   1.000
_cell.length_c   1.000
_cell.angle_alpha   90.00
_cell.angle_beta   90.00
_cell.angle_gamma   90.00
#
_symmetry.space_group_name_H-M   'P 1'
#
loop_
_entity.id
_entity.type
_entity.pdbx_description
1 polymer ?
#
loop_
_entity_poly.entity_id
_entity_poly.type
_entity_poly.pdbx_seq_one_letter_code
_entity_poly.pdbx_strand_id
1 'polypeptide(L)'
;MLNEVKFFYLKKILKNFFRIVFVFLLFHCGLKPVPPPAGNFCDVWHKPIECVELDFRNGIGNIDQRIFPMRMKSIVLYNIEIENRQNVFVEVLHEHRVRIIFPGKEPRLYLRIKDKQDRVKRWEKAKEEWDEFFK
;
A
#
# COMPACT_ATOMS: atom_id res chain seq x y z
N MET A 1 -22.58 -2.16 58.89
CA MET A 1 -22.70 -1.11 57.86
C MET A 1 -21.42 -0.83 57.05
N LEU A 2 -20.28 -1.50 57.30
CA LEU A 2 -19.03 -1.28 56.53
C LEU A 2 -18.95 -2.02 55.17
N ASN A 3 -19.72 -3.11 54.99
CA ASN A 3 -19.64 -3.97 53.81
C ASN A 3 -20.42 -3.44 52.59
N GLU A 4 -21.50 -2.69 52.81
CA GLU A 4 -22.33 -2.16 51.71
C GLU A 4 -21.65 -1.02 50.94
N VAL A 5 -20.87 -0.19 51.64
CA VAL A 5 -20.15 0.94 51.03
C VAL A 5 -19.05 0.44 50.08
N LYS A 6 -18.37 -0.66 50.43
CA LYS A 6 -17.37 -1.30 49.56
C LYS A 6 -17.99 -1.85 48.28
N PHE A 7 -19.19 -2.43 48.36
CA PHE A 7 -19.88 -3.04 47.21
C PHE A 7 -20.34 -1.99 46.19
N PHE A 8 -20.87 -0.85 46.65
CA PHE A 8 -21.26 0.27 45.79
C PHE A 8 -20.06 0.90 45.08
N TYR A 9 -18.94 1.05 45.78
CA TYR A 9 -17.72 1.61 45.21
C TYR A 9 -17.11 0.68 44.15
N LEU A 10 -17.07 -0.63 44.42
CA LEU A 10 -16.59 -1.63 43.47
C LEU A 10 -17.43 -1.65 42.18
N LYS A 11 -18.75 -1.59 42.31
CA LYS A 11 -19.69 -1.62 41.17
C LYS A 11 -19.56 -0.39 40.27
N LYS A 12 -19.24 0.77 40.84
CA LYS A 12 -19.01 2.03 40.11
C LYS A 12 -17.66 2.01 39.36
N ILE A 13 -16.61 1.46 39.98
CA ILE A 13 -15.30 1.28 39.33
C ILE A 13 -15.39 0.29 38.18
N LEU A 14 -16.06 -0.86 38.39
CA LEU A 14 -16.23 -1.88 37.36
C LEU A 14 -16.98 -1.33 36.13
N LYS A 15 -18.06 -0.56 36.35
CA LYS A 15 -18.85 0.04 35.28
C LYS A 15 -18.06 1.05 34.45
N ASN A 16 -17.18 1.84 35.09
CA ASN A 16 -16.30 2.76 34.38
C ASN A 16 -15.18 2.02 33.63
N PHE A 17 -14.63 0.95 34.19
CA PHE A 17 -13.61 0.13 33.53
C PHE A 17 -14.14 -0.54 32.26
N PHE A 18 -15.33 -1.17 32.31
CA PHE A 18 -15.97 -1.75 31.13
C PHE A 18 -16.24 -0.72 30.03
N ARG A 19 -16.60 0.52 30.41
CA ARG A 19 -16.83 1.61 29.46
C ARG A 19 -15.55 2.04 28.74
N ILE A 20 -14.43 2.07 29.46
CA ILE A 20 -13.12 2.43 28.90
C ILE A 20 -12.61 1.33 27.97
N VAL A 21 -12.68 0.06 28.39
CA VAL A 21 -12.21 -1.08 27.58
C VAL A 21 -12.99 -1.21 26.27
N PHE A 22 -14.30 -0.95 26.28
CA PHE A 22 -15.14 -0.99 25.08
C PHE A 22 -14.77 0.11 24.07
N VAL A 23 -14.37 1.29 24.54
CA VAL A 23 -13.88 2.38 23.67
C VAL A 23 -12.55 1.98 23.00
N PHE A 24 -11.61 1.37 23.73
CA PHE A 24 -10.34 0.92 23.15
C PHE A 24 -10.48 -0.21 22.13
N LEU A 25 -11.47 -1.11 22.30
CA LEU A 25 -11.76 -2.19 21.34
C LEU A 25 -12.29 -1.68 20.00
N LEU A 26 -12.99 -0.55 19.97
CA LEU A 26 -13.51 0.05 18.73
C LEU A 26 -12.42 0.69 17.86
N PHE A 27 -11.26 1.05 18.42
CA PHE A 27 -10.17 1.70 17.70
C PHE A 27 -9.13 0.73 17.08
N HIS A 28 -9.19 -0.56 17.39
CA HIS A 28 -8.18 -1.53 16.93
C HIS A 28 -8.58 -2.42 15.74
N CYS A 29 -9.81 -2.32 15.24
CA CYS A 29 -10.23 -3.06 14.05
C CYS A 29 -10.16 -2.20 12.79
N GLY A 30 -8.96 -2.10 12.22
CA GLY A 30 -8.77 -1.60 10.88
C GLY A 30 -7.44 -2.09 10.33
N LEU A 31 -7.43 -3.29 9.72
CA LEU A 31 -6.29 -3.74 8.92
C LEU A 31 -6.03 -2.67 7.87
N LYS A 32 -4.96 -1.88 8.06
CA LYS A 32 -4.59 -0.87 7.08
C LYS A 32 -4.26 -1.60 5.77
N PRO A 33 -4.90 -1.23 4.65
CA PRO A 33 -4.63 -1.85 3.37
C PRO A 33 -3.14 -1.67 3.04
N VAL A 34 -2.45 -2.77 2.78
CA VAL A 34 -0.99 -2.77 2.52
C VAL A 34 -0.75 -2.28 1.10
N PRO A 35 0.05 -1.21 0.90
CA PRO A 35 0.33 -0.68 -0.42
C PRO A 35 1.02 -1.74 -1.31
N PRO A 36 0.81 -1.70 -2.63
CA PRO A 36 1.50 -2.56 -3.58
C PRO A 36 3.03 -2.44 -3.43
N PRO A 37 3.81 -3.48 -3.79
CA PRO A 37 5.26 -3.38 -3.79
C PRO A 37 5.75 -2.48 -4.94
N ALA A 38 6.95 -1.91 -4.77
CA ALA A 38 7.63 -1.17 -5.81
C ALA A 38 7.84 -2.01 -7.09
N GLY A 39 7.96 -1.35 -8.24
CA GLY A 39 8.31 -2.01 -9.50
C GLY A 39 8.50 -1.05 -10.68
N ASN A 40 9.09 -1.59 -11.73
CA ASN A 40 9.27 -0.93 -13.03
C ASN A 40 8.11 -1.27 -13.95
N PHE A 41 7.47 -0.24 -14.51
CA PHE A 41 6.28 -0.35 -15.36
C PHE A 41 6.56 0.31 -16.70
N CYS A 42 6.30 -0.40 -17.81
CA CYS A 42 6.57 0.11 -19.16
C CYS A 42 5.31 0.08 -20.03
N ASP A 43 5.13 1.11 -20.85
CA ASP A 43 4.15 1.12 -21.93
C ASP A 43 4.72 0.36 -23.13
N VAL A 44 4.21 -0.85 -23.33
CA VAL A 44 4.65 -1.76 -24.39
C VAL A 44 3.85 -1.55 -25.68
N TRP A 45 2.74 -0.80 -25.63
CA TRP A 45 1.86 -0.57 -26.77
C TRP A 45 2.35 0.58 -27.65
N HIS A 46 2.91 1.64 -27.05
CA HIS A 46 3.36 2.82 -27.80
C HIS A 46 4.88 2.84 -28.00
N LYS A 47 5.32 3.48 -29.09
CA LYS A 47 6.74 3.73 -29.39
C LYS A 47 7.02 5.24 -29.32
N PRO A 48 8.11 5.69 -28.68
CA PRO A 48 9.11 4.88 -27.98
C PRO A 48 8.55 4.24 -26.69
N ILE A 49 9.17 3.14 -26.26
CA ILE A 49 8.80 2.47 -25.00
C ILE A 49 9.16 3.41 -23.86
N GLU A 50 8.15 3.85 -23.12
CA GLU A 50 8.30 4.68 -21.92
C GLU A 50 8.19 3.79 -20.68
N CYS A 51 9.17 3.88 -19.78
CA CYS A 51 9.18 3.15 -18.52
C CYS A 51 9.22 4.12 -17.34
N VAL A 52 8.50 3.77 -16.28
CA VAL A 52 8.46 4.49 -15.01
C VAL A 52 8.72 3.53 -13.86
N GLU A 53 9.38 4.00 -12.82
CA GLU A 53 9.57 3.24 -11.58
C GLU A 53 8.65 3.81 -10.52
N LEU A 54 7.82 2.96 -9.92
CA LEU A 54 6.84 3.37 -8.93
C LEU A 54 7.09 2.60 -7.64
N ASP A 55 7.32 3.34 -6.54
CA ASP A 55 7.43 2.82 -5.19
C ASP A 55 6.24 3.30 -4.35
N PHE A 56 5.19 2.47 -4.31
CA PHE A 56 3.96 2.76 -3.57
C PHE A 56 4.14 2.73 -2.04
N ARG A 57 5.19 2.07 -1.53
CA ARG A 57 5.44 1.97 -0.09
C ARG A 57 6.17 3.20 0.42
N ASN A 58 7.15 3.66 -0.35
CA ASN A 58 7.90 4.87 -0.03
C ASN A 58 7.22 6.15 -0.56
N GLY A 59 6.19 6.02 -1.38
CA GLY A 59 5.45 7.16 -1.93
C GLY A 59 6.28 7.96 -2.92
N ILE A 60 6.99 7.26 -3.82
CA ILE A 60 7.91 7.86 -4.78
C ILE A 60 7.60 7.34 -6.18
N GLY A 61 7.59 8.23 -7.17
CA GLY A 61 7.53 7.87 -8.59
C GLY A 61 8.70 8.49 -9.35
N ASN A 62 9.46 7.67 -10.07
CA ASN A 62 10.51 8.10 -10.98
C ASN A 62 9.93 8.16 -12.40
N ILE A 63 9.79 9.37 -12.92
CA ILE A 63 9.24 9.66 -14.25
C ILE A 63 10.33 10.46 -14.99
N ASP A 64 10.69 10.01 -16.20
CA ASP A 64 11.72 10.67 -17.03
C ASP A 64 13.03 10.95 -16.28
N GLN A 65 13.49 9.97 -15.48
CA GLN A 65 14.70 10.04 -14.64
C GLN A 65 14.65 11.09 -13.50
N ARG A 66 13.47 11.67 -13.22
CA ARG A 66 13.25 12.56 -12.09
C ARG A 66 12.33 11.93 -11.06
N ILE A 67 12.68 12.16 -9.79
CA ILE A 67 11.97 11.60 -8.65
C ILE A 67 10.91 12.59 -8.18
N PHE A 68 9.66 12.15 -8.12
CA PHE A 68 8.53 12.95 -7.67
C PHE A 68 7.82 12.28 -6.49
N PRO A 69 7.31 13.08 -5.53
CA PRO A 69 6.52 12.55 -4.42
C PRO A 69 5.16 12.07 -4.92
N MET A 70 4.79 10.86 -4.49
CA MET A 70 3.53 10.21 -4.78
C MET A 70 2.66 10.17 -3.53
N ARG A 71 1.46 10.76 -3.61
CA ARG A 71 0.46 10.75 -2.54
C ARG A 71 -0.57 9.66 -2.82
N MET A 72 -0.91 8.89 -1.79
CA MET A 72 -1.95 7.87 -1.87
C MET A 72 -3.32 8.51 -1.60
N LYS A 73 -4.28 8.32 -2.51
CA LYS A 73 -5.70 8.63 -2.27
C LYS A 73 -6.47 7.40 -1.81
N SER A 74 -6.15 6.24 -2.38
CA SER A 74 -6.61 4.93 -1.96
C SER A 74 -5.57 3.87 -2.32
N ILE A 75 -5.74 2.62 -1.89
CA ILE A 75 -4.79 1.53 -2.22
C ILE A 75 -4.60 1.34 -3.74
N VAL A 76 -5.59 1.73 -4.54
CA VAL A 76 -5.56 1.65 -6.01
C VAL A 76 -5.38 3.00 -6.71
N LEU A 77 -5.41 4.14 -6.01
CA LEU A 77 -5.33 5.47 -6.63
C LEU A 77 -4.25 6.32 -5.97
N TYR A 78 -3.34 6.82 -6.80
CA TYR A 78 -2.23 7.66 -6.39
C TYR A 78 -2.14 8.89 -7.28
N ASN A 79 -1.59 9.98 -6.74
CA ASN A 79 -1.28 11.19 -7.48
C ASN A 79 0.19 11.57 -7.29
N ILE A 80 0.82 11.95 -8.40
CA ILE A 80 2.20 12.43 -8.43
C ILE A 80 2.14 13.90 -8.82
N GLU A 81 2.72 14.76 -7.99
CA GLU A 81 2.78 16.20 -8.23
C GLU A 81 4.08 16.53 -8.97
N ILE A 82 3.97 16.91 -10.25
CA ILE A 82 5.09 17.31 -11.11
C ILE A 82 5.22 18.85 -11.09
N GLU A 83 6.39 19.36 -11.48
CA GLU A 83 6.66 20.79 -11.71
C GLU A 83 5.49 21.48 -12.43
N ASN A 84 5.13 22.68 -11.98
CA ASN A 84 3.96 23.47 -12.40
C ASN A 84 2.56 23.00 -11.92
N ARG A 85 2.47 22.35 -10.75
CA ARG A 85 1.20 21.88 -10.13
C ARG A 85 0.40 20.91 -11.00
N GLN A 86 1.07 20.27 -11.94
CA GLN A 86 0.48 19.30 -12.81
C GLN A 86 0.42 17.95 -12.09
N ASN A 87 -0.78 17.36 -12.02
CA ASN A 87 -0.98 16.09 -11.35
C ASN A 87 -1.01 14.95 -12.37
N VAL A 88 -0.12 13.99 -12.18
CA VAL A 88 -0.19 12.69 -12.85
C VAL A 88 -0.99 11.74 -11.98
N PHE A 89 -1.99 11.08 -12.56
CA PHE A 89 -2.80 10.10 -11.85
C PHE A 89 -2.31 8.69 -12.16
N VAL A 90 -2.16 7.88 -11.12
CA VAL A 90 -1.75 6.48 -11.24
C VAL A 90 -2.85 5.62 -10.62
N GLU A 91 -3.46 4.79 -11.46
CA GLU A 91 -4.46 3.80 -11.08
C GLU A 91 -3.80 2.41 -11.11
N VAL A 92 -3.78 1.73 -9.97
CA VAL A 92 -3.30 0.36 -9.85
C VAL A 92 -4.41 -0.59 -10.22
N LEU A 93 -4.18 -1.37 -11.28
CA LEU A 93 -5.12 -2.34 -11.81
C LEU A 93 -4.73 -3.76 -11.38
N HIS A 94 -5.61 -4.72 -11.69
CA HIS A 94 -5.32 -6.13 -11.50
C HIS A 94 -4.08 -6.59 -12.30
N GLU A 95 -3.46 -7.68 -11.84
CA GLU A 95 -2.36 -8.37 -12.55
C GLU A 95 -1.10 -7.52 -12.78
N HIS A 96 -0.71 -6.70 -11.81
CA HIS A 96 0.52 -5.88 -11.88
C HIS A 96 0.53 -4.88 -13.04
N ARG A 97 -0.64 -4.35 -13.40
CA ARG A 97 -0.77 -3.30 -14.40
C ARG A 97 -1.07 -1.97 -13.72
N VAL A 98 -0.65 -0.88 -14.33
CA VAL A 98 -1.01 0.46 -13.88
C VAL A 98 -1.49 1.27 -15.06
N ARG A 99 -2.51 2.10 -14.85
CA ARG A 99 -2.93 3.11 -15.81
C ARG A 99 -2.42 4.45 -15.32
N ILE A 100 -1.68 5.16 -16.19
CA ILE A 100 -1.11 6.45 -15.87
C ILE A 100 -1.74 7.50 -16.77
N ILE A 101 -2.23 8.57 -16.17
CA ILE A 101 -2.86 9.69 -16.86
C ILE A 101 -1.94 10.90 -16.69
N PHE A 102 -1.23 11.24 -17.74
CA PHE A 102 -0.45 12.46 -17.81
C PHE A 102 -1.35 13.64 -18.16
N PRO A 103 -1.08 14.83 -17.61
CA PRO A 103 -1.85 16.03 -17.91
C PRO A 103 -1.80 16.34 -19.41
N GLY A 104 -2.97 16.52 -20.03
CA GLY A 104 -3.09 16.82 -21.46
C GLY A 104 -2.79 15.65 -22.41
N LYS A 105 -2.56 14.44 -21.90
CA LYS A 105 -2.39 13.22 -22.70
C LYS A 105 -3.49 12.22 -22.41
N GLU A 106 -3.70 11.29 -23.33
CA GLU A 106 -4.62 10.16 -23.10
C GLU A 106 -4.06 9.20 -22.03
N PRO A 107 -4.93 8.54 -21.25
CA PRO A 107 -4.53 7.49 -20.32
C PRO A 107 -3.77 6.37 -21.01
N ARG A 108 -2.58 6.03 -20.49
CA ARG A 108 -1.75 4.93 -21.01
C ARG A 108 -1.67 3.78 -20.02
N LEU A 109 -1.57 2.56 -20.54
CA LEU A 109 -1.46 1.33 -19.75
C LEU A 109 0.01 0.89 -19.70
N TYR A 110 0.53 0.72 -18.49
CA TYR A 110 1.88 0.25 -18.24
C TYR A 110 1.85 -1.13 -17.57
N LEU A 111 2.73 -2.01 -18.03
CA LEU A 111 2.87 -3.36 -17.52
C LEU A 111 4.10 -3.45 -16.64
N ARG A 112 3.98 -4.08 -15.47
CA ARG A 112 5.14 -4.38 -14.64
C ARG A 112 6.08 -5.32 -15.38
N ILE A 113 7.32 -4.88 -15.58
CA ILE A 113 8.38 -5.73 -16.09
C ILE A 113 8.94 -6.56 -14.93
N LYS A 114 8.98 -7.88 -15.10
CA LYS A 114 9.61 -8.78 -14.13
C LYS A 114 11.12 -8.65 -14.24
N ASP A 115 11.75 -8.17 -13.17
CA ASP A 115 13.20 -8.10 -13.14
C ASP A 115 13.82 -9.51 -13.11
N LYS A 116 15.03 -9.66 -13.67
CA LYS A 116 15.77 -10.94 -13.61
C LYS A 116 16.06 -11.32 -12.15
N GLN A 117 16.38 -10.34 -11.31
CA GLN A 117 16.65 -10.57 -9.88
C GLN A 117 15.42 -11.04 -9.11
N ASP A 118 14.23 -10.51 -9.43
CA ASP A 118 12.96 -10.95 -8.80
C ASP A 118 12.64 -12.41 -9.11
N ARG A 119 13.07 -12.93 -10.27
CA ARG A 119 12.93 -14.35 -10.61
C ARG A 119 13.85 -15.22 -9.78
N VAL A 120 15.10 -14.80 -9.58
CA VAL A 120 16.08 -15.52 -8.76
C VAL A 120 15.60 -15.59 -7.31
N LYS A 121 15.21 -14.45 -6.71
CA LYS A 121 14.68 -14.41 -5.34
C LYS A 121 13.45 -15.29 -5.13
N ARG A 122 12.51 -15.33 -6.10
CA ARG A 122 11.36 -16.25 -6.03
C ARG A 122 11.79 -17.70 -6.07
N TRP A 123 12.79 -18.03 -6.88
CA TRP A 123 13.28 -19.38 -7.01
C TRP A 123 13.97 -19.85 -5.74
N GLU A 124 14.79 -18.99 -5.13
CA GLU A 124 15.44 -19.26 -3.84
C GLU A 124 14.40 -19.50 -2.73
N LYS A 125 13.39 -18.62 -2.62
CA LYS A 125 12.29 -18.79 -1.66
C LYS A 125 11.49 -20.07 -1.89
N ALA A 126 11.17 -20.39 -3.15
CA ALA A 126 10.47 -21.62 -3.50
C ALA A 126 11.30 -22.87 -3.17
N LYS A 127 12.63 -22.80 -3.32
CA LYS A 127 13.54 -23.87 -2.94
C LYS A 127 13.59 -24.07 -1.42
N GLU A 128 13.66 -22.98 -0.65
CA GLU A 128 13.60 -23.04 0.83
C GLU A 128 12.30 -23.66 1.31
N GLU A 129 11.15 -23.22 0.78
CA GLU A 129 9.83 -23.77 1.12
C GLU A 129 9.72 -25.26 0.74
N TRP A 130 10.31 -25.64 -0.39
CA TRP A 130 10.37 -27.04 -0.83
C TRP A 130 11.22 -27.90 0.10
N ASP A 131 12.43 -27.45 0.45
CA ASP A 131 13.34 -28.17 1.34
C ASP A 131 12.76 -28.30 2.77
N GLU A 132 11.97 -27.33 3.23
CA GLU A 132 11.25 -27.38 4.51
C GLU A 132 10.07 -28.36 4.48
N PHE A 133 9.37 -28.49 3.35
CA PHE A 133 8.25 -29.44 3.20
C PHE A 133 8.67 -30.91 3.28
N PHE A 134 9.93 -31.23 2.92
CA PHE A 134 10.47 -32.60 2.92
C PHE A 134 11.40 -32.91 4.11
N LYS A 135 11.46 -32.02 5.11
CA LYS A 135 12.07 -32.29 6.42
C LYS A 135 11.04 -32.77 7.43
#